data_AF-A0A2S6F4I2-F1
#
_entry.id   AF-A0A2S6F4I2-F1
#
_cell.length_a   1.000
_cell.length_b   1.000
_cell.length_c   1.000
_cell.angle_alpha   90.00
_cell.angle_beta   90.00
_cell.angle_gamma   90.00
#
_symmetry.space_group_name_H-M   'P 1'
#
loop_
_entity.id
_entity.type
_entity.pdbx_description
1 polymer ?
#
loop_
_entity_poly.entity_id
_entity_poly.type
_entity_poly.pdbx_seq_one_letter_code
_entity_poly.pdbx_strand_id
1 'polypeptide(L)'
;MADQYTDTALSLLSQCYDASEEINSNITHCFNEKLNKIPNPLNYKISVHATKTKKSDHGKITVFMINAKGVMLYCIGTAGEKLKINACASDIGKPLTPEQELSIEGFF
;
A
#
# COMPACT_ATOMS: atom_id res chain seq x y z
N MET A 1 11.13 -12.57 -1.67
CA MET A 1 9.81 -13.08 -2.13
C MET A 1 8.76 -12.38 -1.28
N ALA A 2 7.87 -11.62 -1.91
CA ALA A 2 6.70 -11.07 -1.26
C ALA A 2 5.82 -12.23 -0.75
N ASP A 3 5.19 -12.09 0.41
CA ASP A 3 4.27 -13.11 0.92
C ASP A 3 2.84 -12.88 0.41
N GLN A 4 2.00 -13.92 0.55
CA GLN A 4 0.64 -13.93 0.04
C GLN A 4 -0.22 -12.76 0.57
N TYR A 5 0.04 -12.26 1.78
CA TYR A 5 -0.68 -11.10 2.31
C TYR A 5 -0.33 -9.84 1.51
N THR A 6 0.97 -9.59 1.29
CA THR A 6 1.43 -8.41 0.54
C THR A 6 0.94 -8.39 -0.91
N ASP A 7 0.93 -9.54 -1.60
CA ASP A 7 0.38 -9.66 -2.95
C ASP A 7 -1.14 -9.41 -2.98
N THR A 8 -1.86 -9.95 -1.98
CA THR A 8 -3.30 -9.73 -1.85
C THR A 8 -3.60 -8.25 -1.61
N ALA A 9 -2.85 -7.59 -0.75
CA ALA A 9 -3.00 -6.16 -0.48
C ALA A 9 -2.79 -5.32 -1.75
N LEU A 10 -1.76 -5.59 -2.56
CA LEU A 10 -1.56 -4.90 -3.83
C LEU A 10 -2.74 -5.12 -4.80
N SER A 11 -3.28 -6.34 -4.87
CA SER A 11 -4.46 -6.63 -5.70
C SER A 11 -5.70 -5.87 -5.24
N LEU A 12 -5.97 -5.81 -3.93
CA LEU A 12 -7.10 -5.07 -3.37
C LEU A 12 -6.97 -3.57 -3.63
N LEU A 13 -5.76 -3.02 -3.53
CA LEU A 13 -5.49 -1.62 -3.84
C LEU A 13 -5.83 -1.32 -5.31
N SER A 14 -5.38 -2.16 -6.25
CA SER A 14 -5.73 -2.02 -7.67
C SER A 14 -7.24 -2.09 -7.90
N GLN A 15 -7.95 -3.03 -7.26
CA GLN A 15 -9.40 -3.13 -7.39
C GLN A 15 -10.14 -1.89 -6.86
N CYS A 16 -9.73 -1.38 -5.70
CA CYS A 16 -10.32 -0.17 -5.11
C CYS A 16 -10.01 1.08 -5.94
N TYR A 17 -8.82 1.13 -6.54
CA TYR A 17 -8.48 2.17 -7.48
C TYR A 17 -9.38 2.14 -8.71
N ASP A 18 -9.53 0.98 -9.34
CA ASP A 18 -10.32 0.82 -10.57
C ASP A 18 -11.81 1.15 -10.35
N ALA A 19 -12.34 0.89 -9.15
CA ALA A 19 -13.72 1.19 -8.77
C ALA A 19 -14.00 2.66 -8.40
N SER A 20 -12.96 3.49 -8.25
CA SER A 20 -13.09 4.91 -7.89
C SER A 20 -12.86 5.82 -9.10
N GLU A 21 -13.53 6.97 -9.19
CA GLU A 21 -13.25 7.96 -10.23
C GLU A 21 -12.07 8.88 -9.87
N GLU A 22 -11.77 9.02 -8.57
CA GLU A 22 -10.73 9.89 -8.04
C GLU A 22 -9.77 9.14 -7.10
N ILE A 23 -8.55 9.67 -6.99
CA ILE A 23 -7.54 9.20 -6.05
C ILE A 23 -7.71 9.99 -4.75
N ASN A 24 -8.71 9.60 -3.97
CA ASN A 24 -9.13 10.30 -2.76
C ASN A 24 -9.48 9.32 -1.63
N SER A 25 -10.13 9.83 -0.58
CA SER A 25 -10.58 9.07 0.59
C SER A 25 -11.42 7.83 0.27
N ASN A 26 -12.09 7.76 -0.89
CA ASN A 26 -12.86 6.58 -1.30
C ASN A 26 -11.99 5.37 -1.60
N ILE A 27 -10.79 5.58 -2.18
CA ILE A 27 -9.84 4.48 -2.39
C ILE A 27 -9.33 3.99 -1.04
N THR A 28 -8.95 4.91 -0.14
CA THR A 28 -8.48 4.58 1.21
C THR A 28 -9.54 3.82 1.99
N HIS A 29 -10.80 4.27 1.93
CA HIS A 29 -11.91 3.61 2.60
C HIS A 29 -12.15 2.20 2.05
N CYS A 30 -12.29 2.04 0.72
CA CYS A 30 -12.45 0.73 0.09
C CYS A 30 -11.29 -0.20 0.44
N PHE A 31 -10.06 0.32 0.39
CA PHE A 31 -8.86 -0.47 0.63
C PHE A 31 -8.84 -0.97 2.07
N ASN A 32 -9.05 -0.09 3.05
CA ASN A 32 -9.09 -0.46 4.46
C ASN A 32 -10.23 -1.44 4.78
N GLU A 33 -11.42 -1.24 4.23
CA GLU A 33 -12.55 -2.16 4.44
C GLU A 33 -12.25 -3.58 3.93
N LYS A 34 -11.59 -3.70 2.77
CA LYS A 34 -11.19 -5.01 2.23
C LYS A 34 -9.99 -5.60 2.96
N LEU A 35 -9.02 -4.77 3.35
CA LEU A 35 -7.81 -5.20 4.03
C LEU A 35 -8.11 -5.74 5.44
N ASN A 36 -9.06 -5.14 6.17
CA ASN A 36 -9.49 -5.60 7.48
C ASN A 36 -10.22 -6.96 7.46
N LYS A 37 -10.62 -7.44 6.28
CA LYS A 37 -11.29 -8.73 6.11
C LYS A 37 -10.31 -9.87 5.80
N ILE A 38 -9.04 -9.56 5.53
CA ILE A 38 -8.02 -10.58 5.24
C ILE A 38 -7.08 -10.78 6.44
N PRO A 39 -6.66 -12.02 6.75
CA PRO A 39 -5.69 -12.26 7.81
C PRO A 39 -4.35 -11.58 7.54
N ASN A 40 -3.82 -10.83 8.51
CA ASN A 40 -2.50 -10.20 8.48
C ASN A 40 -1.54 -10.91 9.48
N PRO A 41 -1.10 -12.15 9.20
CA PRO A 41 -0.41 -12.99 10.19
C PRO A 41 0.97 -12.45 10.61
N LEU A 42 1.57 -11.59 9.79
CA LEU A 42 2.86 -10.97 10.06
C LEU A 42 2.72 -9.51 10.54
N ASN A 43 1.50 -9.01 10.74
CA ASN A 43 1.23 -7.65 11.20
C ASN A 43 1.92 -6.57 10.35
N TYR A 44 1.82 -6.69 9.02
CA TYR A 44 2.29 -5.63 8.14
C TYR A 44 1.50 -4.35 8.37
N LYS A 45 2.23 -3.23 8.44
CA LYS A 45 1.71 -1.88 8.27
C LYS A 45 1.91 -1.48 6.82
N ILE A 46 0.87 -0.89 6.20
CA ILE A 46 0.87 -0.49 4.79
C ILE A 46 0.66 1.01 4.71
N SER A 47 1.51 1.69 3.94
CA SER A 47 1.37 3.10 3.59
C SER A 47 1.29 3.23 2.07
N VAL A 48 0.35 4.04 1.59
CA VAL A 48 0.12 4.28 0.17
C VAL A 48 0.17 5.79 -0.07
N HIS A 49 1.06 6.22 -0.96
CA HIS A 49 1.18 7.63 -1.34
C HIS A 49 0.98 7.76 -2.84
N ALA A 50 0.13 8.70 -3.24
CA ALA A 50 -0.06 9.08 -4.63
C ALA A 50 0.36 10.55 -4.83
N THR A 51 1.08 10.83 -5.92
CA THR A 51 1.55 12.20 -6.21
C THR A 51 0.47 13.10 -6.81
N LYS A 52 -0.70 12.53 -7.14
CA LYS A 52 -1.83 13.20 -7.81
C LYS A 52 -3.14 12.65 -7.26
N THR A 53 -4.17 13.48 -7.27
CA THR A 53 -5.50 13.18 -6.71
C THR A 53 -6.54 12.81 -7.78
N LYS A 54 -6.24 13.03 -9.06
CA LYS A 54 -7.13 12.72 -10.20
C LYS A 54 -6.52 11.65 -11.10
N LYS A 55 -7.35 10.72 -11.58
CA LYS A 55 -6.96 9.68 -12.55
C LYS A 55 -6.48 10.24 -13.88
N SER A 56 -7.03 11.38 -14.31
CA SER A 56 -6.64 12.08 -15.53
C SER A 56 -5.18 12.54 -15.51
N ASP A 57 -4.60 12.74 -14.34
CA ASP A 57 -3.35 13.51 -14.18
C ASP A 57 -2.10 12.62 -14.13
N HIS A 58 -2.19 11.36 -14.59
CA HIS A 58 -1.10 10.38 -14.65
C HIS A 58 -0.05 10.55 -13.53
N GLY A 59 -0.38 10.07 -12.33
CA GLY A 59 0.48 10.18 -11.15
C GLY A 59 1.39 8.97 -10.94
N LYS A 60 2.33 9.14 -10.01
CA LYS A 60 3.06 8.02 -9.41
C LYS A 60 2.32 7.58 -8.15
N ILE A 61 2.28 6.27 -7.92
CA ILE A 61 1.90 5.69 -6.64
C ILE A 61 3.12 4.99 -6.04
N THR A 62 3.28 5.10 -4.73
CA THR A 62 4.27 4.35 -3.97
C THR A 62 3.55 3.62 -2.85
N VAL A 63 3.76 2.31 -2.77
CA VAL A 63 3.24 1.47 -1.68
C VAL A 63 4.41 0.98 -0.87
N PHE A 64 4.37 1.23 0.43
CA PHE A 64 5.36 0.75 1.37
C PHE A 64 4.69 -0.16 2.38
N MET A 65 5.23 -1.36 2.57
CA MET A 65 4.77 -2.32 3.57
C MET A 65 5.93 -2.72 4.45
N ILE A 66 5.69 -2.79 5.75
CA ILE A 66 6.70 -3.20 6.72
C ILE A 66 6.08 -3.99 7.86
N ASN A 67 6.77 -5.01 8.36
CA ASN A 67 6.34 -5.75 9.54
C ASN A 67 7.30 -5.61 10.71
N ALA A 68 6.88 -6.09 11.87
CA ALA A 68 7.68 -6.09 13.11
C ALA A 68 9.01 -6.87 12.99
N LYS A 69 9.15 -7.76 12.00
CA LYS A 69 10.39 -8.49 11.72
C LYS A 69 11.39 -7.69 10.88
N GLY A 70 11.04 -6.46 10.47
CA GLY A 70 11.87 -5.61 9.63
C GLY A 70 11.83 -5.98 8.14
N VAL A 71 10.91 -6.85 7.72
CA VAL A 71 10.70 -7.13 6.29
C VAL A 71 10.02 -5.93 5.68
N MET A 72 10.65 -5.34 4.67
CA MET A 72 10.18 -4.18 3.94
C MET A 72 9.85 -4.56 2.51
N LEU A 73 8.71 -4.10 2.01
CA LEU A 73 8.32 -4.17 0.61
C LEU A 73 8.03 -2.75 0.12
N TYR A 74 8.72 -2.34 -0.93
CA TYR A 74 8.52 -1.07 -1.58
C TYR A 74 8.11 -1.29 -3.03
N CYS A 75 6.93 -0.83 -3.40
CA CYS A 75 6.41 -0.92 -4.76
C CYS A 75 6.19 0.48 -5.34
N ILE A 76 6.58 0.64 -6.60
CA ILE A 76 6.28 1.82 -7.39
C ILE A 76 5.31 1.46 -8.49
N GLY A 77 4.35 2.34 -8.73
CA GLY A 77 3.33 2.18 -9.74
C GLY A 77 2.97 3.47 -10.42
N THR A 78 2.16 3.32 -11.46
CA THR A 78 1.56 4.42 -12.20
C THR A 78 0.06 4.45 -11.94
N ALA A 79 -0.45 5.62 -11.60
CA ALA A 79 -1.86 5.88 -11.33
C ALA A 79 -2.43 6.74 -12.48
N GLY A 80 -3.13 6.11 -13.42
CA GLY A 80 -3.80 6.78 -14.55
C GLY A 80 -5.25 6.30 -14.69
N GLU A 81 -5.64 5.85 -15.89
CA GLU A 81 -6.94 5.20 -16.09
C GLU A 81 -7.10 3.95 -15.21
N LYS A 82 -6.01 3.19 -15.05
CA LYS A 82 -5.87 2.03 -14.17
C LYS A 82 -4.63 2.15 -13.30
N LEU A 83 -4.66 1.47 -12.15
CA LEU A 83 -3.48 1.32 -11.33
C LEU A 83 -2.59 0.20 -11.87
N LYS A 84 -1.35 0.54 -12.20
CA LYS A 84 -0.34 -0.45 -12.58
C LYS A 84 0.80 -0.42 -11.56
N ILE A 85 1.07 -1.54 -10.90
CA ILE A 85 2.30 -1.72 -10.15
C ILE A 85 3.40 -2.08 -11.14
N ASN A 86 4.45 -1.26 -11.23
CA ASN A 86 5.49 -1.38 -12.23
C ASN A 86 6.66 -2.23 -11.72
N ALA A 87 7.05 -2.03 -10.47
CA ALA A 87 8.14 -2.76 -9.84
C ALA A 87 7.94 -2.80 -8.33
N CYS A 88 8.42 -3.88 -7.73
CA CYS A 88 8.51 -4.05 -6.28
C CYS A 88 9.92 -4.51 -5.92
N ALA A 89 10.44 -3.98 -4.82
CA ALA A 89 11.68 -4.43 -4.20
C ALA A 89 11.38 -4.82 -2.75
N SER A 90 12.01 -5.90 -2.29
CA SER A 90 11.92 -6.34 -0.91
C SER A 90 13.30 -6.31 -0.26
N ASP A 91 13.37 -5.85 0.98
CA ASP A 91 14.58 -5.83 1.79
C ASP A 91 14.27 -6.32 3.21
N ILE A 92 15.30 -6.77 3.93
CA ILE A 92 15.20 -7.15 5.34
C ILE A 92 16.07 -6.15 6.12
N GLY A 93 15.40 -5.14 6.66
CA GLY A 93 16.01 -4.14 7.51
C GLY A 93 16.12 -4.61 8.96
N LYS A 94 16.55 -3.70 9.83
CA LYS A 94 16.41 -3.90 11.27
C LYS A 94 14.91 -3.89 11.63
N PRO A 95 14.48 -4.66 12.65
CA PRO A 95 13.14 -4.52 13.21
C PRO A 95 12.82 -3.07 13.52
N LEU A 96 11.56 -2.68 13.32
CA LEU A 96 11.11 -1.33 13.66
C LEU A 96 11.28 -1.10 15.16
N THR A 97 11.77 0.08 15.54
CA THR A 97 11.68 0.52 16.94
C THR A 97 10.23 0.87 17.26
N PRO A 98 9.80 0.78 18.54
CA PRO A 98 8.45 1.19 18.94
C PRO A 98 8.07 2.61 18.49
N GLU A 99 9.03 3.53 18.48
CA GLU A 99 8.84 4.92 18.00
C GLU A 99 8.57 4.99 16.49
N GLN A 100 9.23 4.12 15.70
CA GLN A 100 8.98 4.02 14.27
C GLN A 100 7.62 3.37 13.98
N GLU A 101 7.19 2.40 14.80
CA GLU A 101 5.86 1.80 14.69
C GLU A 101 4.74 2.82 14.90
N LEU A 102 4.90 3.73 15.88
CA LEU A 102 3.96 4.83 16.16
C LEU A 102 3.96 5.90 15.06
N SER A 103 5.10 6.15 14.44
CA SER A 103 5.22 7.15 13.36
C SER A 103 4.48 6.73 12.07
N ILE A 104 4.30 5.43 11.85
CA ILE A 104 3.56 4.89 10.70
C ILE A 104 2.04 4.99 10.93
N GLU A 105 1.58 5.05 12.18
CA GLU A 105 0.16 5.22 12.52
C GLU A 105 -0.35 6.66 12.33
N GLY A 106 0.54 7.59 11.97
CA GLY A 106 0.23 9.02 11.76
C GLY A 106 -0.03 9.44 10.32
N PHE A 107 0.04 8.52 9.35
CA PHE A 107 -0.22 8.83 7.94
C PHE A 107 -1.37 7.96 7.41
N PHE A 108 -2.58 8.52 7.51
CA PHE A 108 -3.82 8.02 6.90
C PHE A 108 -4.38 9.06 5.94
#